data_AF-A0A5K1JS47-F1
#
_entry.id   AF-A0A5K1JS47-F1
#
_cell.length_a   1.000
_cell.length_b   1.000
_cell.length_c   1.000
_cell.angle_alpha   90.00
_cell.angle_beta   90.00
_cell.angle_gamma   90.00
#
_symmetry.space_group_name_H-M   'P 1'
#
loop_
_entity.id
_entity.type
_entity.pdbx_description
1 polymer ?
#
loop_
_entity_poly.entity_id
_entity_poly.type
_entity_poly.pdbx_seq_one_letter_code
_entity_poly.pdbx_strand_id
1 'polypeptide(L)'
;MLNVRNLGRRLAGLVASRPRPPSPPRPPSTASFETLDPSQRVEEETLSWYNPQAFYPVRIGEVFHSRYQVVGKLGHEDIAT
;
A
#
# COMPACT_ATOMS: atom_id res chain seq x y z
N MET A 1 44.43 29.89 7.44
CA MET A 1 44.56 28.45 7.09
C MET A 1 43.17 27.83 7.09
N LEU A 2 42.58 27.54 5.92
CA LEU A 2 41.27 26.90 5.82
C LEU A 2 41.42 25.37 5.97
N ASN A 3 40.64 24.78 6.88
CA ASN A 3 40.70 23.36 7.20
C ASN A 3 39.87 22.54 6.18
N VAL A 4 40.58 21.74 5.38
CA VAL A 4 40.06 20.93 4.25
C VAL A 4 39.08 19.81 4.71
N ARG A 5 38.99 19.54 6.00
CA ARG A 5 38.21 18.42 6.56
C ARG A 5 36.69 18.64 6.62
N ASN A 6 36.20 19.86 6.38
CA ASN A 6 34.77 20.20 6.51
C ASN A 6 34.01 20.33 5.18
N LEU A 7 34.69 20.19 4.04
CA LEU A 7 34.06 20.39 2.73
C LEU A 7 33.34 19.13 2.22
N GLY A 8 33.89 17.93 2.47
CA GLY A 8 33.32 16.67 2.00
C GLY A 8 31.92 16.36 2.59
N ARG A 9 31.67 16.74 3.84
CA ARG A 9 30.36 16.56 4.49
C ARG A 9 29.27 17.49 3.95
N ARG A 10 29.64 18.62 3.34
CA ARG A 10 28.70 19.60 2.79
C ARG A 10 28.25 19.29 1.36
N LEU A 11 29.07 18.56 0.59
CA LEU A 11 28.75 18.18 -0.78
C LEU A 11 27.93 16.89 -0.86
N ALA A 12 28.06 15.97 0.10
CA ALA A 12 27.25 14.74 0.16
C ALA A 12 25.74 15.01 0.32
N GLY A 13 25.35 16.14 0.91
CA GLY A 13 23.95 16.54 1.09
C GLY A 13 23.27 17.08 -0.18
N LEU A 14 24.04 17.47 -1.21
CA LEU A 14 23.50 17.96 -2.48
C LEU A 14 23.21 16.84 -3.49
N VAL A 15 23.82 15.66 -3.31
CA VAL A 15 23.76 14.55 -4.29
C VAL A 15 22.78 13.45 -3.86
N ALA A 16 22.46 13.34 -2.58
CA ALA A 16 21.49 12.38 -2.09
C ALA A 16 20.06 12.92 -2.32
N SER A 17 19.35 12.36 -3.29
CA SER A 17 17.90 12.55 -3.41
C SER A 17 17.24 12.03 -2.13
N ARG A 18 16.73 12.95 -1.30
CA ARG A 18 15.94 12.56 -0.13
C ARG A 18 14.69 11.86 -0.64
N PRO A 19 14.37 10.63 -0.16
CA PRO A 19 13.10 10.00 -0.48
C PRO A 19 11.97 10.94 -0.06
N ARG A 20 11.01 11.17 -0.95
CA ARG A 20 9.82 11.94 -0.59
C ARG A 20 9.11 11.20 0.55
N PRO A 21 8.74 11.87 1.65
CA PRO A 21 7.96 11.24 2.70
C PRO A 21 6.63 10.72 2.12
N PRO A 22 6.07 9.63 2.67
CA PRO A 22 4.74 9.17 2.29
C PRO A 22 3.71 10.28 2.46
N SER A 23 2.75 10.34 1.54
CA SER A 23 1.55 11.15 1.77
C SER A 23 0.79 10.60 2.97
N PRO A 24 0.11 11.46 3.75
CA PRO A 24 -0.81 10.99 4.78
C PRO A 24 -1.90 10.09 4.15
N PRO A 25 -2.47 9.12 4.91
CA PRO A 25 -3.61 8.35 4.46
C PRO A 25 -4.76 9.27 4.02
N ARG A 26 -5.45 8.89 2.95
CA ARG A 26 -6.63 9.58 2.48
C ARG A 26 -7.77 9.39 3.49
N PRO A 27 -8.55 10.44 3.80
CA PRO A 27 -9.76 10.26 4.58
C PRO A 27 -10.70 9.25 3.90
N PRO A 28 -11.45 8.44 4.66
CA PRO A 28 -12.42 7.53 4.10
C PRO A 28 -13.47 8.32 3.30
N SER A 29 -14.01 7.69 2.26
CA SER A 29 -15.13 8.29 1.51
C SER A 29 -16.33 8.46 2.44
N THR A 30 -17.02 9.60 2.31
CA THR A 30 -18.28 9.88 3.02
C THR A 30 -19.50 9.34 2.28
N ALA A 31 -19.32 8.78 1.09
CA ALA A 31 -20.41 8.15 0.34
C ALA A 31 -20.86 6.87 1.04
N SER A 32 -22.16 6.58 0.98
CA SER A 32 -22.70 5.29 1.38
C SER A 32 -22.44 4.25 0.29
N PHE A 33 -21.94 3.09 0.69
CA PHE A 33 -21.76 1.94 -0.18
C PHE A 33 -22.60 0.80 0.34
N GLU A 34 -23.08 -0.04 -0.59
CA GLU A 34 -23.67 -1.30 -0.22
C GLU A 34 -22.61 -2.17 0.46
N THR A 35 -22.92 -2.65 1.66
CA THR A 35 -22.04 -3.56 2.38
C THR A 35 -22.44 -4.98 2.03
N LEU A 36 -21.49 -5.75 1.51
CA LEU A 36 -21.70 -7.16 1.21
C LEU A 36 -21.96 -7.94 2.50
N ASP A 37 -22.93 -8.86 2.47
CA ASP A 37 -23.15 -9.81 3.56
C ASP A 37 -21.90 -10.71 3.67
N PRO A 38 -21.21 -10.74 4.83
CA PRO A 38 -20.03 -11.57 5.02
C PRO A 38 -20.28 -13.08 4.87
N SER A 39 -21.55 -13.52 4.92
CA SER A 39 -21.93 -14.91 4.69
C SER A 39 -22.06 -15.26 3.21
N GLN A 40 -22.19 -14.26 2.34
CA GLN A 40 -22.28 -14.43 0.90
C GLN A 40 -20.86 -14.52 0.32
N ARG A 41 -20.60 -15.59 -0.43
CA ARG A 41 -19.34 -15.74 -1.16
C ARG A 41 -19.22 -14.72 -2.29
N VAL A 42 -18.07 -14.08 -2.38
CA VAL A 42 -17.69 -13.30 -3.56
C VAL A 42 -17.24 -14.24 -4.68
N GLU A 43 -17.19 -13.74 -5.92
CA GLU A 43 -16.89 -14.55 -7.11
C GLU A 43 -15.60 -15.40 -6.95
N GLU A 44 -14.51 -14.81 -6.46
CA GLU A 44 -13.25 -15.53 -6.18
C GLU A 44 -13.43 -16.70 -5.18
N GLU A 45 -14.27 -16.55 -4.17
CA GLU A 45 -14.53 -17.58 -3.15
C GLU A 45 -15.41 -18.73 -3.68
N THR A 46 -15.96 -18.60 -4.89
CA THR A 46 -16.70 -19.67 -5.57
C THR A 46 -15.80 -20.61 -6.38
N LEU A 47 -14.53 -20.23 -6.57
CA LEU A 47 -13.59 -21.01 -7.36
C LEU A 47 -13.19 -22.29 -6.61
N SER A 48 -13.21 -23.42 -7.31
CA SER A 48 -12.99 -24.75 -6.70
C SER A 48 -11.63 -24.92 -6.02
N TRP A 49 -10.62 -24.14 -6.44
CA TRP A 49 -9.27 -24.16 -5.89
C TRP A 49 -9.03 -23.05 -4.86
N TYR A 50 -10.01 -22.17 -4.60
CA TYR A 50 -9.87 -21.11 -3.62
C TYR A 50 -9.71 -21.68 -2.21
N ASN A 51 -8.67 -21.23 -1.51
CA ASN A 51 -8.45 -21.55 -0.11
C ASN A 51 -8.21 -20.24 0.67
N PRO A 52 -9.12 -19.81 1.57
CA PRO A 52 -8.96 -18.56 2.31
C PRO A 52 -7.72 -18.54 3.21
N GLN A 53 -7.16 -19.70 3.57
CA GLN A 53 -5.91 -19.79 4.34
C GLN A 53 -4.66 -19.51 3.50
N ALA A 54 -4.78 -19.55 2.16
CA ALA A 54 -3.69 -19.22 1.25
C ALA A 54 -3.57 -17.71 0.98
N PHE A 55 -4.56 -16.91 1.39
CA PHE A 55 -4.63 -15.48 1.12
C PHE A 55 -4.76 -14.67 2.40
N TYR A 56 -4.33 -13.41 2.33
CA TYR A 56 -4.54 -12.45 3.41
C TYR A 56 -5.80 -11.61 3.14
N PRO A 57 -6.76 -11.53 4.08
CA PRO A 57 -7.96 -10.72 3.89
C PRO A 57 -7.63 -9.24 3.93
N VAL A 58 -7.93 -8.51 2.85
CA VAL A 58 -7.65 -7.07 2.72
C VAL A 58 -8.93 -6.24 2.84
N ARG A 59 -8.91 -5.16 3.64
CA ARG A 59 -10.05 -4.24 3.76
C ARG A 59 -9.78 -2.90 3.08
N ILE A 60 -10.79 -2.33 2.41
CA ILE A 60 -10.69 -0.95 1.91
C ILE A 60 -10.45 0.00 3.10
N GLY A 61 -9.44 0.86 2.98
CA GLY A 61 -8.98 1.74 4.04
C GLY A 61 -7.86 1.18 4.93
N GLU A 62 -7.55 -0.12 4.85
CA GLU A 62 -6.40 -0.73 5.55
C GLU A 62 -5.09 -0.08 5.10
N VAL A 63 -4.15 0.12 6.03
CA VAL A 63 -2.85 0.76 5.77
C VAL A 63 -1.71 -0.22 6.03
N PHE A 64 -1.10 -0.72 4.95
CA PHE A 64 0.06 -1.60 5.03
C PHE A 64 1.35 -0.81 5.28
N HIS A 65 2.17 -1.31 6.22
CA HIS A 65 3.47 -0.74 6.58
C HIS A 65 3.41 0.77 6.86
N SER A 66 2.29 1.25 7.41
CA SER A 66 2.04 2.68 7.69
C SER A 66 2.21 3.60 6.48
N ARG A 67 2.06 3.07 5.26
CA ARG A 67 2.43 3.78 4.02
C ARG A 67 1.50 3.55 2.84
N TYR A 68 0.90 2.37 2.71
CA TYR A 68 0.08 2.02 1.56
C TYR A 68 -1.35 1.79 2.00
N GLN A 69 -2.22 2.76 1.71
CA GLN A 69 -3.64 2.63 1.98
C GLN A 69 -4.34 1.92 0.82
N VAL A 70 -5.15 0.92 1.14
CA VAL A 70 -6.00 0.20 0.18
C VAL A 70 -7.17 1.10 -0.20
N VAL A 71 -7.30 1.40 -1.49
CA VAL A 71 -8.38 2.26 -2.03
C VAL A 71 -9.44 1.48 -2.80
N GLY A 72 -9.14 0.24 -3.19
CA GLY A 72 -10.03 -0.64 -3.95
C GLY A 72 -9.26 -1.81 -4.55
N LYS A 73 -9.98 -2.79 -5.10
CA LYS A 73 -9.42 -3.92 -5.86
C LYS A 73 -9.57 -3.62 -7.35
N LEU A 74 -8.49 -3.76 -8.12
CA LEU A 74 -8.51 -3.50 -9.56
C LEU A 74 -8.78 -4.76 -10.41
N GLY A 75 -8.48 -5.94 -9.86
CA GLY A 75 -8.69 -7.21 -10.51
C GLY A 75 -8.28 -8.38 -9.61
N HIS A 76 -8.59 -9.59 -10.06
CA HIS A 76 -8.02 -10.84 -9.57
C HIS A 76 -7.67 -11.70 -10.77
N GLU A 77 -6.58 -12.46 -10.68
CA GLU A 77 -6.07 -13.31 -11.75
C GLU A 77 -5.49 -14.57 -11.09
N ASP A 78 -5.67 -15.72 -11.73
CA ASP A 78 -5.10 -17.00 -11.29
C ASP A 78 -3.59 -17.06 -11.51
N ILE A 79 -3.08 -16.19 -12.40
CA ILE A 79 -1.67 -16.10 -12.79
C ILE A 79 -1.28 -14.62 -12.78
N ALA A 80 -0.47 -14.22 -11.80
CA ALA A 80 0.22 -12.94 -11.87
C ALA A 80 1.42 -13.07 -12.83
N THR A 81 1.51 -12.20 -13.84
CA THR A 81 2.71 -12.06 -14.71
C THR A 81 3.75 -11.17 -14.05
#